data_AF-A0A6G1QRX2-F1
#
_entry.id   AF-A0A6G1QRX2-F1
#
_cell.length_a   1.000
_cell.length_b   1.000
_cell.length_c   1.000
_cell.angle_alpha   90.00
_cell.angle_beta   90.00
_cell.angle_gamma   90.00
#
_symmetry.space_group_name_H-M   'P 1'
#
loop_
_entity.id
_entity.type
_entity.pdbx_description
1 polymer ?
#
loop_
_entity_poly.entity_id
_entity_poly.type
_entity_poly.pdbx_seq_one_letter_code
_entity_poly.pdbx_strand_id
1 'polypeptide(L)'
;MVERSDRAPLLDWEEVPSAEKPGGAAPGLSSPSNSRALSTCTAPGFGWSSSPGGPTPGRSVSSIDGCSALIATACNSVRTDEELRPDKEQHLSDTGPREASLGDRMVKWEEKDQIVSVFVVTFNTRSGNMLEWCLPKDMDLEGVEFKAIASGSHRVTTDFIYFRKGCYFGLACFANMAVESTVERGARMKSVGILSPSYTLLYRYMSFLEHQVRLQLQSPGHYSPLEAFYEDKRALLPPSGDCVFTACPANAWGAAINHSMHPEMKITHPAGCMSQFIRFFGEHIMVLWKLALLRRRILIFSPPPVGVVCYRVYCCCCLANISIPGVGVAVPEFRPFFYVNVADISALENELSYVACTTEKIFEEKKDLYDVYVDNQNVKTYREGLKPLLRLSTADREKYRKLTEQRQMLLYSQEENGDCVSSEEDLFILFFLEQNNRIFQTLTEVAGSPDPTLTQESVRAMGLDPHGDRLFLLHLLEIYGYDTLLVSEQLCCS
;
A
#
# COMPACT_ATOMS: atom_id res chain seq x y z
N MET A 1 -2.39 -47.86 0.47
CA MET A 1 -1.50 -47.18 -0.50
C MET A 1 -2.21 -45.91 -0.91
N VAL A 2 -1.87 -44.79 -0.27
CA VAL A 2 -2.39 -43.46 -0.62
C VAL A 2 -1.16 -42.67 -1.05
N GLU A 3 -1.12 -42.32 -2.32
CA GLU A 3 -0.04 -41.51 -2.91
C GLU A 3 -0.11 -40.08 -2.38
N ARG A 4 1.04 -39.59 -1.93
CA ARG A 4 1.31 -38.19 -1.61
C ARG A 4 1.73 -37.47 -2.89
N SER A 5 0.99 -36.47 -3.32
CA SER A 5 1.41 -35.38 -4.23
C SER A 5 0.28 -34.34 -4.17
N ASP A 6 0.44 -33.04 -3.92
CA ASP A 6 1.44 -32.13 -4.46
C ASP A 6 1.85 -31.06 -3.43
N ARG A 7 3.16 -30.89 -3.30
CA ARG A 7 3.81 -29.81 -2.56
C ARG A 7 4.16 -28.74 -3.59
N ALA A 8 3.54 -27.57 -3.53
CA ALA A 8 3.95 -26.44 -4.36
C ALA A 8 5.42 -26.09 -4.07
N PRO A 9 6.29 -25.94 -5.08
CA PRO A 9 7.70 -25.69 -4.86
C PRO A 9 7.91 -24.29 -4.28
N LEU A 10 8.55 -24.24 -3.12
CA LEU A 10 9.23 -23.05 -2.61
C LEU A 10 10.29 -22.67 -3.65
N LEU A 11 10.18 -21.48 -4.22
CA LEU A 11 11.20 -20.91 -5.09
C LEU A 11 12.39 -20.51 -4.22
N ASP A 12 13.34 -21.44 -4.07
CA ASP A 12 14.67 -21.18 -3.53
C ASP A 12 15.44 -20.36 -4.56
N TRP A 13 15.56 -19.06 -4.32
CA TRP A 13 16.45 -18.17 -5.08
C TRP A 13 17.80 -18.13 -4.36
N GLU A 14 18.64 -19.13 -4.59
CA GLU A 14 20.06 -19.03 -4.28
C GLU A 14 20.78 -18.31 -5.44
N GLU A 15 21.39 -17.16 -5.14
CA GLU A 15 22.38 -16.54 -6.01
C GLU A 15 23.57 -17.50 -6.17
N VAL A 16 23.82 -17.96 -7.39
CA VAL A 16 25.06 -18.70 -7.71
C VAL A 16 26.23 -17.69 -7.66
N PRO A 17 27.21 -17.85 -6.74
CA PRO A 17 28.40 -17.01 -6.75
C PRO A 17 29.26 -17.39 -7.97
N SER A 18 29.69 -16.39 -8.73
CA SER A 18 30.68 -16.61 -9.79
C SER A 18 31.99 -17.07 -9.16
N ALA A 19 32.37 -18.32 -9.41
CA ALA A 19 33.64 -18.88 -8.96
C ALA A 19 34.81 -18.28 -9.76
N GLU A 20 35.57 -17.40 -9.14
CA GLU A 20 36.95 -17.12 -9.55
C GLU A 20 37.93 -18.12 -8.91
N LYS A 21 38.89 -18.60 -9.73
CA LYS A 21 40.34 -18.88 -9.46
C LYS A 21 40.83 -20.19 -10.11
N PRO A 22 42.16 -20.44 -10.25
CA PRO A 22 43.29 -19.54 -10.56
C PRO A 22 44.30 -20.12 -11.61
N GLY A 23 45.14 -19.26 -12.19
CA GLY A 23 46.56 -19.51 -12.49
C GLY A 23 46.99 -20.56 -13.53
N GLY A 24 47.46 -20.10 -14.69
CA GLY A 24 48.29 -20.88 -15.63
C GLY A 24 49.26 -19.96 -16.39
N ALA A 25 50.54 -20.31 -16.37
CA ALA A 25 51.69 -19.48 -16.74
C ALA A 25 51.81 -19.09 -18.24
N ALA A 26 52.55 -17.99 -18.48
CA ALA A 26 52.91 -17.39 -19.78
C ALA A 26 53.89 -18.26 -20.61
N PRO A 27 54.13 -17.94 -21.91
CA PRO A 27 55.04 -16.84 -22.31
C PRO A 27 54.43 -16.00 -23.45
N GLY A 28 54.72 -14.73 -23.71
CA GLY A 28 55.89 -13.88 -23.49
C GLY A 28 56.05 -13.07 -24.79
N LEU A 29 56.12 -11.74 -24.74
CA LEU A 29 56.78 -10.85 -25.72
C LEU A 29 56.58 -9.35 -25.37
N SER A 30 57.68 -8.73 -24.95
CA SER A 30 58.15 -7.35 -25.18
C SER A 30 57.24 -6.13 -24.96
N SER A 31 57.64 -5.32 -23.97
CA SER A 31 57.40 -3.86 -23.79
C SER A 31 57.96 -3.02 -24.97
N PRO A 32 57.75 -1.67 -25.09
CA PRO A 32 57.94 -0.62 -24.07
C PRO A 32 56.78 0.39 -23.95
N SER A 33 56.34 0.75 -22.74
CA SER A 33 56.74 1.95 -21.98
C SER A 33 56.88 3.26 -22.78
N ASN A 34 55.96 4.20 -22.56
CA ASN A 34 56.28 5.63 -22.54
C ASN A 34 55.35 6.38 -21.57
N SER A 35 55.96 6.88 -20.51
CA SER A 35 55.43 7.89 -19.61
C SER A 35 55.68 9.28 -20.22
N ARG A 36 54.70 10.19 -20.15
CA ARG A 36 54.96 11.62 -20.12
C ARG A 36 53.84 12.38 -19.44
N ALA A 37 54.28 13.33 -18.61
CA ALA A 37 53.51 14.12 -17.67
C ALA A 37 52.99 15.45 -18.29
N LEU A 38 52.06 16.07 -17.54
CA LEU A 38 51.83 17.52 -17.34
C LEU A 38 51.40 18.40 -18.53
N SER A 39 50.19 18.98 -18.39
CA SER A 39 49.86 20.42 -18.55
C SER A 39 48.32 20.58 -18.72
N THR A 40 47.57 21.09 -17.74
CA THR A 40 47.09 22.48 -17.57
C THR A 40 46.27 23.09 -18.72
N CYS A 41 45.21 23.81 -18.32
CA CYS A 41 44.40 24.81 -19.06
C CYS A 41 43.20 24.26 -19.87
N THR A 42 42.00 24.85 -19.94
CA THR A 42 41.22 25.88 -19.23
C THR A 42 39.80 25.75 -19.84
N ALA A 43 38.75 26.05 -19.05
CA ALA A 43 37.37 26.13 -19.54
C ALA A 43 37.16 27.24 -20.60
N PRO A 44 36.06 27.15 -21.36
CA PRO A 44 35.01 28.18 -21.28
C PRO A 44 33.61 27.53 -21.18
N GLY A 45 32.61 28.03 -20.45
CA GLY A 45 32.33 29.41 -20.09
C GLY A 45 31.36 30.02 -21.12
N PHE A 46 30.07 29.65 -21.07
CA PHE A 46 28.99 30.41 -21.71
C PHE A 46 27.80 30.49 -20.76
N GLY A 47 27.59 31.69 -20.21
CA GLY A 47 26.35 32.12 -19.58
C GLY A 47 25.60 33.06 -20.52
N TRP A 48 24.28 33.13 -20.36
CA TRP A 48 23.47 34.25 -20.84
C TRP A 48 22.52 34.73 -19.75
N SER A 49 22.40 36.04 -19.72
CA SER A 49 21.79 36.89 -18.71
C SER A 49 20.51 37.55 -19.24
N SER A 50 19.53 37.69 -18.35
CA SER A 50 18.64 38.84 -18.13
C SER A 50 17.65 39.31 -19.21
N SER A 51 16.38 39.32 -18.80
CA SER A 51 15.19 40.02 -19.36
C SER A 51 15.39 41.54 -19.53
N PRO A 52 14.45 42.23 -20.20
CA PRO A 52 13.37 42.90 -19.44
C PRO A 52 12.01 43.05 -20.17
N GLY A 53 10.93 43.30 -19.39
CA GLY A 53 9.75 44.04 -19.88
C GLY A 53 8.37 43.46 -19.52
N GLY A 54 7.69 44.05 -18.53
CA GLY A 54 6.22 43.96 -18.35
C GLY A 54 5.47 44.99 -19.21
N PRO A 55 4.12 44.94 -19.27
CA PRO A 55 3.30 45.73 -18.34
C PRO A 55 1.98 45.06 -17.87
N THR A 56 1.40 45.58 -16.77
CA THR A 56 0.06 45.31 -16.21
C THR A 56 -0.95 46.42 -16.64
N PRO A 57 -2.21 46.50 -16.12
CA PRO A 57 -3.36 45.62 -16.30
C PRO A 57 -4.58 46.35 -16.92
N GLY A 58 -5.46 45.64 -17.64
CA GLY A 58 -6.69 46.18 -18.23
C GLY A 58 -7.96 45.73 -17.49
N ARG A 59 -8.68 46.70 -16.93
CA ARG A 59 -9.95 46.58 -16.20
C ARG A 59 -11.10 46.83 -17.17
N SER A 60 -12.12 45.97 -17.22
CA SER A 60 -13.41 46.31 -17.85
C SER A 60 -14.58 45.75 -17.02
N VAL A 61 -15.39 46.69 -16.53
CA VAL A 61 -16.70 46.52 -15.90
C VAL A 61 -17.74 47.07 -16.88
N SER A 62 -18.84 46.36 -17.09
CA SER A 62 -20.16 46.92 -17.48
C SER A 62 -21.23 45.84 -17.25
N SER A 63 -22.09 46.00 -16.23
CA SER A 63 -23.48 46.51 -16.32
C SER A 63 -24.45 45.40 -16.77
N ILE A 64 -25.26 44.79 -15.89
CA ILE A 64 -26.54 45.28 -15.33
C ILE A 64 -27.51 45.76 -16.42
N ASP A 65 -28.52 44.92 -16.68
CA ASP A 65 -29.97 45.19 -16.87
C ASP A 65 -30.58 43.88 -17.41
N GLY A 66 -31.75 43.37 -17.04
CA GLY A 66 -32.83 43.85 -16.20
C GLY A 66 -33.88 42.73 -16.09
N CYS A 67 -34.74 42.84 -15.08
CA CYS A 67 -35.81 41.94 -14.68
C CYS A 67 -36.79 41.56 -15.82
N SER A 68 -37.42 40.39 -15.71
CA SER A 68 -38.87 40.28 -15.45
C SER A 68 -39.34 38.83 -15.32
N ALA A 69 -40.14 38.60 -14.29
CA ALA A 69 -40.88 37.37 -14.05
C ALA A 69 -42.24 37.39 -14.77
N LEU A 70 -42.82 36.18 -14.88
CA LEU A 70 -44.25 35.81 -14.74
C LEU A 70 -44.97 35.18 -15.95
N ILE A 71 -45.66 34.09 -15.57
CA ILE A 71 -46.96 33.56 -16.02
C ILE A 71 -46.97 32.45 -17.10
N ALA A 72 -47.10 31.24 -16.56
CA ALA A 72 -48.09 30.19 -16.85
C ALA A 72 -48.88 30.23 -18.16
N THR A 73 -48.93 29.07 -18.83
CA THR A 73 -50.17 28.57 -19.44
C THR A 73 -50.19 27.05 -19.35
N ALA A 74 -51.25 26.53 -18.72
CA ALA A 74 -51.58 25.12 -18.63
C ALA A 74 -52.51 24.71 -19.77
N CYS A 75 -52.47 23.44 -20.17
CA CYS A 75 -53.54 22.76 -20.90
C CYS A 75 -53.75 21.35 -20.32
N ASN A 76 -54.85 21.22 -19.56
CA ASN A 76 -55.86 20.13 -19.44
C ASN A 76 -55.62 18.84 -20.25
N SER A 77 -56.09 17.64 -19.89
CA SER A 77 -57.07 17.09 -18.92
C SER A 77 -56.94 15.55 -19.02
N VAL A 78 -57.31 14.72 -18.05
CA VAL A 78 -58.66 14.17 -17.87
C VAL A 78 -58.73 13.45 -16.52
N ARG A 79 -59.83 13.70 -15.81
CA ARG A 79 -60.25 13.09 -14.54
C ARG A 79 -60.98 11.76 -14.78
N THR A 80 -60.97 10.90 -13.76
CA THR A 80 -62.18 10.19 -13.33
C THR A 80 -62.22 10.20 -11.81
N ASP A 81 -63.32 10.74 -11.26
CA ASP A 81 -63.70 10.83 -9.85
C ASP A 81 -64.41 9.53 -9.39
N GLU A 82 -64.33 9.21 -8.08
CA GLU A 82 -65.42 8.76 -7.18
C GLU A 82 -64.80 8.39 -5.81
N GLU A 83 -64.97 9.21 -4.74
CA GLU A 83 -66.04 9.19 -3.71
C GLU A 83 -66.01 7.94 -2.79
N LEU A 84 -66.32 7.93 -1.49
CA LEU A 84 -66.23 8.83 -0.33
C LEU A 84 -66.46 7.90 0.91
N ARG A 85 -66.00 8.30 2.10
CA ARG A 85 -66.02 7.66 3.47
C ARG A 85 -67.44 7.24 4.00
N PRO A 86 -67.67 6.54 5.17
CA PRO A 86 -66.97 6.65 6.48
C PRO A 86 -66.96 5.48 7.52
N ASP A 87 -66.17 5.70 8.58
CA ASP A 87 -66.25 5.32 10.01
C ASP A 87 -66.72 3.94 10.53
N LYS A 88 -65.86 3.32 11.36
CA LYS A 88 -66.25 2.63 12.60
C LYS A 88 -65.10 2.57 13.60
N GLU A 89 -65.37 3.11 14.79
CA GLU A 89 -64.48 3.11 15.95
C GLU A 89 -64.43 1.74 16.68
N GLN A 90 -63.43 1.66 17.58
CA GLN A 90 -63.29 0.80 18.78
C GLN A 90 -62.58 -0.55 18.60
N HIS A 91 -61.32 -0.62 19.06
CA HIS A 91 -61.04 -1.03 20.44
C HIS A 91 -59.59 -0.74 20.83
N LEU A 92 -59.39 -0.01 21.93
CA LEU A 92 -58.11 0.11 22.63
C LEU A 92 -57.87 -1.17 23.43
N SER A 93 -56.65 -1.71 23.32
CA SER A 93 -56.04 -2.56 24.36
C SER A 93 -54.54 -2.25 24.39
N ASP A 94 -54.16 -1.53 25.43
CA ASP A 94 -52.81 -1.13 25.79
C ASP A 94 -52.01 -2.36 26.24
N THR A 95 -50.89 -2.66 25.57
CA THR A 95 -49.86 -3.60 26.06
C THR A 95 -48.49 -3.25 25.44
N GLY A 96 -47.78 -2.33 26.09
CA GLY A 96 -46.31 -2.23 26.14
C GLY A 96 -45.55 -1.85 24.87
N PRO A 97 -44.51 -0.99 24.94
CA PRO A 97 -43.61 -0.81 23.80
C PRO A 97 -42.81 -2.10 23.63
N ARG A 98 -43.17 -2.91 22.62
CA ARG A 98 -42.27 -3.95 22.11
C ARG A 98 -41.02 -3.24 21.61
N GLU A 99 -39.91 -3.42 22.33
CA GLU A 99 -38.57 -3.13 21.86
C GLU A 99 -38.41 -3.76 20.47
N ALA A 100 -38.48 -2.92 19.44
CA ALA A 100 -38.02 -3.30 18.12
C ALA A 100 -36.52 -3.56 18.26
N SER A 101 -36.13 -4.82 18.03
CA SER A 101 -34.76 -5.29 18.09
C SER A 101 -33.80 -4.30 17.42
N LEU A 102 -32.77 -3.88 18.15
CA LEU A 102 -31.63 -3.06 17.74
C LEU A 102 -30.78 -3.66 16.59
N GLY A 103 -31.27 -4.69 15.89
CA GLY A 103 -30.56 -5.43 14.85
C GLY A 103 -30.82 -4.99 13.41
N ASP A 104 -31.72 -4.03 13.14
CA ASP A 104 -32.25 -3.84 11.78
C ASP A 104 -32.10 -2.42 11.18
N ARG A 105 -31.13 -1.63 11.67
CA ARG A 105 -30.75 -0.34 11.05
C ARG A 105 -29.26 -0.21 10.76
N MET A 106 -28.61 -1.33 10.44
CA MET A 106 -27.25 -1.30 9.90
C MET A 106 -27.34 -0.95 8.41
N VAL A 107 -27.13 0.32 8.06
CA VAL A 107 -26.98 0.74 6.66
C VAL A 107 -25.77 0.00 6.10
N LYS A 108 -26.04 -1.03 5.29
CA LYS A 108 -25.03 -1.78 4.55
C LYS A 108 -24.53 -0.85 3.45
N TRP A 109 -23.51 -0.05 3.72
CA TRP A 109 -22.86 0.78 2.72
C TRP A 109 -22.22 -0.15 1.68
N GLU A 110 -22.83 -0.27 0.50
CA GLU A 110 -22.20 -0.94 -0.62
C GLU A 110 -21.00 -0.11 -1.06
N GLU A 111 -19.80 -0.67 -0.89
CA GLU A 111 -18.56 -0.14 -1.46
C GLU A 111 -18.74 -0.08 -2.98
N LYS A 112 -18.91 1.14 -3.52
CA LYS A 112 -19.16 1.35 -4.95
C LYS A 112 -17.86 1.32 -5.73
N ASP A 113 -17.94 0.75 -6.92
CA ASP A 113 -16.88 0.79 -7.92
C ASP A 113 -16.59 2.25 -8.31
N GLN A 114 -15.34 2.69 -8.14
CA GLN A 114 -14.92 4.09 -8.38
C GLN A 114 -13.65 4.13 -9.24
N ILE A 115 -13.77 3.79 -10.51
CA ILE A 115 -12.64 3.85 -11.45
C ILE A 115 -12.49 5.28 -11.95
N VAL A 116 -11.31 5.86 -11.73
CA VAL A 116 -11.00 7.24 -12.13
C VAL A 116 -10.31 7.26 -13.49
N SER A 117 -9.55 6.22 -13.81
CA SER A 117 -8.90 6.09 -15.11
C SER A 117 -8.66 4.64 -15.48
N VAL A 118 -8.61 4.36 -16.78
CA VAL A 118 -8.14 3.11 -17.39
C VAL A 118 -7.09 3.47 -18.43
N PHE A 119 -6.00 2.72 -18.49
CA PHE A 119 -4.89 3.03 -19.38
C PHE A 119 -4.17 1.78 -19.90
N VAL A 120 -3.47 1.96 -21.02
CA VAL A 120 -2.59 0.97 -21.64
C VAL A 120 -1.22 1.59 -21.83
N VAL A 121 -0.20 0.90 -21.33
CA VAL A 121 1.21 1.25 -21.46
C VAL A 121 1.89 0.21 -22.34
N THR A 122 2.78 0.65 -23.21
CA THR A 122 3.55 -0.21 -24.11
C THR A 122 5.04 0.09 -23.99
N PHE A 123 5.86 -0.93 -24.19
CA PHE A 123 7.30 -0.74 -24.30
C PHE A 123 7.69 -0.52 -25.77
N ASN A 124 8.34 0.61 -26.06
CA ASN A 124 8.92 0.91 -27.36
C ASN A 124 10.45 0.80 -27.30
N THR A 125 11.04 0.08 -28.26
CA THR A 125 12.48 -0.18 -28.30
C THR A 125 13.35 1.07 -28.45
N ARG A 126 12.80 2.19 -28.93
CA ARG A 126 13.49 3.47 -29.12
C ARG A 126 13.21 4.46 -27.99
N SER A 127 11.94 4.57 -27.59
CA SER A 127 11.49 5.61 -26.66
C SER A 127 11.33 5.12 -25.22
N GLY A 128 11.45 3.81 -24.97
CA GLY A 128 11.21 3.21 -23.65
C GLY A 128 9.73 2.97 -23.37
N ASN A 129 9.35 2.98 -22.09
CA ASN A 129 7.95 2.85 -21.68
C ASN A 129 7.15 4.08 -22.14
N MET A 130 5.95 3.87 -22.68
CA MET A 130 5.07 4.96 -23.13
C MET A 130 3.62 4.65 -22.81
N LEU A 131 2.87 5.68 -22.43
CA LEU A 131 1.41 5.62 -22.38
C LEU A 131 0.86 5.55 -23.81
N GLU A 132 0.26 4.42 -24.18
CA GLU A 132 -0.28 4.17 -25.52
C GLU A 132 -1.71 4.70 -25.65
N TRP A 133 -2.52 4.51 -24.61
CA TRP A 133 -3.93 4.86 -24.60
C TRP A 133 -4.41 5.08 -23.16
N CYS A 134 -5.39 5.98 -22.96
CA CYS A 134 -6.06 6.14 -21.69
C CYS A 134 -7.47 6.74 -21.82
N LEU A 135 -8.27 6.53 -20.77
CA LEU A 135 -9.48 7.28 -20.47
C LEU A 135 -9.48 7.71 -19.00
N PRO A 136 -10.03 8.91 -18.68
CA PRO A 136 -10.41 9.95 -19.63
C PRO A 136 -9.15 10.61 -20.25
N LYS A 137 -9.27 11.20 -21.45
CA LYS A 137 -8.11 11.65 -22.25
C LYS A 137 -7.37 12.86 -21.67
N ASP A 138 -8.03 13.60 -20.79
CA ASP A 138 -7.57 14.83 -20.13
C ASP A 138 -6.96 14.58 -18.74
N MET A 139 -6.91 13.32 -18.29
CA MET A 139 -6.28 12.95 -17.02
C MET A 139 -4.76 13.12 -17.09
N ASP A 140 -4.16 13.74 -16.06
CA ASP A 140 -2.71 13.72 -15.89
C ASP A 140 -2.23 12.33 -15.45
N LEU A 141 -1.72 11.57 -16.42
CA LEU A 141 -1.10 10.26 -16.22
C LEU A 141 0.41 10.29 -16.44
N GLU A 142 1.05 11.47 -16.40
CA GLU A 142 2.50 11.55 -16.60
C GLU A 142 3.24 10.69 -15.56
N GLY A 143 4.15 9.85 -16.07
CA GLY A 143 4.98 8.94 -15.28
C GLY A 143 4.32 7.62 -14.91
N VAL A 144 3.04 7.40 -15.25
CA VAL A 144 2.35 6.12 -14.98
C VAL A 144 3.01 4.94 -15.68
N GLU A 145 3.63 5.18 -16.84
CA GLU A 145 4.32 4.19 -17.67
C GLU A 145 5.52 3.54 -16.95
N PHE A 146 6.17 4.28 -16.04
CA PHE A 146 7.29 3.76 -15.23
C PHE A 146 6.83 3.01 -13.98
N LYS A 147 5.54 3.13 -13.62
CA LYS A 147 4.91 2.37 -12.54
C LYS A 147 4.24 1.10 -13.06
N ALA A 148 3.62 1.17 -14.24
CA ALA A 148 2.92 0.07 -14.88
C ALA A 148 3.87 -0.97 -15.50
N ILE A 149 5.07 -0.56 -15.93
CA ILE A 149 6.13 -1.48 -16.39
C ILE A 149 7.38 -1.20 -15.56
N ALA A 150 7.60 -2.03 -14.53
CA ALA A 150 8.72 -1.90 -13.62
C ALA A 150 10.07 -2.21 -14.27
N SER A 151 11.14 -1.72 -13.65
CA SER A 151 12.50 -2.08 -14.05
C SER A 151 12.70 -3.60 -13.89
N GLY A 152 13.22 -4.24 -14.94
CA GLY A 152 13.40 -5.69 -14.97
C GLY A 152 12.18 -6.50 -15.42
N SER A 153 11.02 -5.89 -15.74
CA SER A 153 9.82 -6.64 -16.16
C SER A 153 10.02 -7.48 -17.42
N HIS A 154 11.03 -7.17 -18.25
CA HIS A 154 11.41 -8.00 -19.41
C HIS A 154 11.84 -9.43 -19.04
N ARG A 155 12.19 -9.69 -17.77
CA ARG A 155 12.62 -11.00 -17.26
C ARG A 155 11.46 -11.91 -16.90
N VAL A 156 10.23 -11.38 -16.84
CA VAL A 156 9.02 -12.13 -16.49
C VAL A 156 8.04 -12.11 -17.66
N THR A 157 7.19 -13.13 -17.71
CA THR A 157 6.14 -13.25 -18.74
C THR A 157 4.89 -12.47 -18.36
N THR A 158 4.52 -12.45 -17.08
CA THR A 158 3.37 -11.74 -16.53
C THR A 158 3.68 -11.21 -15.15
N ASP A 159 3.07 -10.09 -14.79
CA ASP A 159 3.15 -9.52 -13.44
C ASP A 159 1.90 -8.67 -13.18
N PHE A 160 1.65 -8.33 -11.93
CA PHE A 160 0.67 -7.30 -11.55
C PHE A 160 1.33 -6.33 -10.59
N ILE A 161 0.97 -5.07 -10.61
CA ILE A 161 1.64 -4.03 -9.82
C ILE A 161 0.59 -3.12 -9.20
N TYR A 162 0.65 -2.98 -7.89
CA TYR A 162 -0.03 -1.91 -7.18
C TYR A 162 0.92 -0.72 -7.03
N PHE A 163 0.42 0.49 -7.18
CA PHE A 163 1.22 1.71 -7.03
C PHE A 163 0.34 2.89 -6.64
N ARG A 164 0.97 4.02 -6.29
CA ARG A 164 0.29 5.30 -6.04
C ARG A 164 0.60 6.30 -7.15
N LYS A 165 -0.41 7.10 -7.55
CA LYS A 165 -0.28 8.28 -8.44
C LYS A 165 -1.11 9.41 -7.85
N GLY A 166 -0.43 10.37 -7.23
CA GLY A 166 -1.08 11.45 -6.48
C GLY A 166 -1.92 10.93 -5.31
N CYS A 167 -3.21 11.25 -5.32
CA CYS A 167 -4.19 10.76 -4.34
C CYS A 167 -4.85 9.43 -4.73
N TYR A 168 -4.50 8.84 -5.88
CA TYR A 168 -5.10 7.60 -6.37
C TYR A 168 -4.18 6.40 -6.19
N PHE A 169 -4.79 5.23 -6.09
CA PHE A 169 -4.15 3.93 -6.16
C PHE A 169 -4.36 3.31 -7.52
N GLY A 170 -3.31 2.68 -8.05
CA GLY A 170 -3.33 2.00 -9.32
C GLY A 170 -3.11 0.50 -9.18
N LEU A 171 -3.78 -0.26 -10.04
CA LEU A 171 -3.48 -1.67 -10.32
C LEU A 171 -3.20 -1.80 -11.82
N ALA A 172 -2.04 -2.35 -12.17
CA ALA A 172 -1.67 -2.62 -13.55
C ALA A 172 -1.25 -4.08 -13.73
N CYS A 173 -1.71 -4.72 -14.79
CA CYS A 173 -1.34 -6.07 -15.18
C CYS A 173 -0.44 -6.02 -16.41
N PHE A 174 0.75 -6.57 -16.27
CA PHE A 174 1.80 -6.63 -17.27
C PHE A 174 1.82 -8.00 -17.96
N ALA A 175 2.10 -8.01 -19.26
CA ALA A 175 2.44 -9.21 -19.99
C ALA A 175 3.52 -8.95 -21.05
N ASN A 176 4.33 -9.98 -21.28
CA ASN A 176 5.41 -10.04 -22.25
C ASN A 176 5.22 -11.26 -23.15
N MET A 177 5.34 -11.06 -24.46
CA MET A 177 5.21 -12.08 -25.48
C MET A 177 6.38 -11.99 -26.46
N ALA A 178 7.00 -13.13 -26.78
CA ALA A 178 8.00 -13.19 -27.83
C ALA A 178 7.34 -12.95 -29.21
N VAL A 179 7.97 -12.16 -30.06
CA VAL A 179 7.45 -11.83 -31.40
C VAL A 179 8.55 -11.96 -32.44
N GLU A 180 8.25 -12.55 -33.58
CA GLU A 180 9.15 -12.64 -34.74
C GLU A 180 9.21 -11.30 -35.49
N SER A 181 9.65 -10.24 -34.81
CA SER A 181 9.77 -8.89 -35.36
C SER A 181 11.14 -8.32 -35.03
N THR A 182 11.89 -7.95 -36.08
CA THR A 182 13.19 -7.28 -35.95
C THR A 182 13.05 -5.86 -35.38
N VAL A 183 11.92 -5.20 -35.63
CA VAL A 183 11.60 -3.86 -35.13
C VAL A 183 11.32 -3.87 -33.62
N GLU A 184 10.63 -4.90 -33.15
CA GLU A 184 10.30 -5.11 -31.73
C GLU A 184 11.39 -5.90 -30.99
N ARG A 185 12.53 -6.19 -31.64
CA ARG A 185 13.68 -6.93 -31.06
C ARG A 185 13.30 -8.25 -30.40
N GLY A 186 12.32 -8.96 -30.95
CA GLY A 186 11.96 -10.28 -30.44
C GLY A 186 10.94 -10.32 -29.30
N ALA A 187 10.50 -9.17 -28.75
CA ALA A 187 9.57 -9.14 -27.62
C ALA A 187 8.62 -7.95 -27.65
N ARG A 188 7.34 -8.21 -27.39
CA ARG A 188 6.30 -7.20 -27.22
C ARG A 188 5.81 -7.22 -25.77
N MET A 189 5.85 -6.07 -25.13
CA MET A 189 5.49 -5.91 -23.72
C MET A 189 4.44 -4.81 -23.59
N LYS A 190 3.37 -5.12 -22.87
CA LYS A 190 2.30 -4.18 -22.56
C LYS A 190 1.86 -4.33 -21.13
N SER A 191 1.24 -3.28 -20.61
CA SER A 191 0.56 -3.28 -19.33
C SER A 191 -0.79 -2.57 -19.45
N VAL A 192 -1.83 -3.14 -18.86
CA VAL A 192 -3.16 -2.53 -18.79
C VAL A 192 -3.47 -2.25 -17.33
N GLY A 193 -3.88 -1.04 -17.00
CA GLY A 193 -4.11 -0.66 -15.62
C GLY A 193 -5.27 0.29 -15.41
N ILE A 194 -5.62 0.45 -14.14
CA ILE A 194 -6.73 1.27 -13.66
C ILE A 194 -6.30 2.10 -12.46
N LEU A 195 -6.95 3.23 -12.24
CA LEU A 195 -6.81 4.07 -11.05
C LEU A 195 -8.13 4.16 -10.28
N SER A 196 -8.05 4.18 -8.95
CA SER A 196 -9.19 4.30 -8.02
C SER A 196 -8.77 5.11 -6.78
N PRO A 197 -9.70 5.80 -6.10
CA PRO A 197 -9.42 6.45 -4.80
C PRO A 197 -9.08 5.45 -3.69
N SER A 198 -9.51 4.19 -3.83
CA SER A 198 -9.21 3.11 -2.88
C SER A 198 -8.53 1.94 -3.58
N TYR A 199 -7.54 1.34 -2.90
CA TYR A 199 -6.90 0.10 -3.34
C TYR A 199 -7.69 -1.16 -2.99
N THR A 200 -8.68 -1.10 -2.09
CA THR A 200 -9.39 -2.28 -1.54
C THR A 200 -10.15 -3.07 -2.59
N LEU A 201 -10.70 -2.40 -3.59
CA LEU A 201 -11.56 -3.02 -4.61
C LEU A 201 -10.82 -3.37 -5.89
N LEU A 202 -9.58 -2.92 -6.06
CA LEU A 202 -8.84 -3.08 -7.32
C LEU A 202 -8.66 -4.56 -7.69
N TYR A 203 -8.45 -5.44 -6.71
CA TYR A 203 -8.26 -6.88 -6.94
C TYR A 203 -9.42 -7.52 -7.72
N ARG A 204 -10.65 -6.98 -7.62
CA ARG A 204 -11.83 -7.49 -8.33
C ARG A 204 -11.67 -7.42 -9.86
N TYR A 205 -10.83 -6.51 -10.34
CA TYR A 205 -10.60 -6.30 -11.77
C TYR A 205 -9.34 -6.96 -12.30
N MET A 206 -8.52 -7.58 -11.44
CA MET A 206 -7.24 -8.16 -11.82
C MET A 206 -7.38 -9.16 -12.99
N SER A 207 -8.33 -10.11 -12.90
CA SER A 207 -8.57 -11.08 -13.97
C SER A 207 -9.01 -10.44 -15.29
N PHE A 208 -9.79 -9.36 -15.22
CA PHE A 208 -10.18 -8.58 -16.40
C PHE A 208 -8.94 -7.93 -17.04
N LEU A 209 -8.11 -7.24 -16.25
CA LEU A 209 -6.91 -6.56 -16.75
C LEU A 209 -5.89 -7.55 -17.33
N GLU A 210 -5.68 -8.69 -16.67
CA GLU A 210 -4.84 -9.78 -17.19
C GLU A 210 -5.34 -10.36 -18.52
N HIS A 211 -6.66 -10.42 -18.71
CA HIS A 211 -7.23 -10.84 -19.98
C HIS A 211 -7.01 -9.77 -21.06
N GLN A 212 -7.27 -8.50 -20.71
CA GLN A 212 -7.14 -7.37 -21.63
C GLN A 212 -5.70 -7.15 -22.10
N VAL A 213 -4.70 -7.28 -21.22
CA VAL A 213 -3.30 -7.14 -21.63
C VAL A 213 -2.88 -8.23 -22.63
N ARG A 214 -3.36 -9.47 -22.45
CA ARG A 214 -3.10 -10.56 -23.40
C ARG A 214 -3.74 -10.28 -24.77
N LEU A 215 -4.96 -9.76 -24.81
CA LEU A 215 -5.61 -9.33 -26.05
C LEU A 215 -4.84 -8.17 -26.71
N GLN A 216 -4.40 -7.18 -25.95
CA GLN A 216 -3.62 -6.06 -26.50
C GLN A 216 -2.26 -6.47 -27.08
N LEU A 217 -1.67 -7.57 -26.58
CA LEU A 217 -0.47 -8.15 -27.17
C LEU A 217 -0.75 -8.83 -28.51
N GLN A 218 -1.87 -9.56 -28.62
CA GLN A 218 -2.25 -10.31 -29.83
C GLN A 218 -2.81 -9.40 -30.93
N SER A 219 -3.74 -8.51 -30.58
CA SER A 219 -4.40 -7.57 -31.51
C SER A 219 -4.37 -6.14 -30.97
N PRO A 220 -3.22 -5.45 -31.07
CA PRO A 220 -3.05 -4.07 -30.60
C PRO A 220 -4.08 -3.10 -31.19
N GLY A 221 -4.42 -2.05 -30.44
CA GLY A 221 -5.26 -0.93 -30.92
C GLY A 221 -6.76 -1.12 -30.76
N HIS A 222 -7.22 -2.24 -30.20
CA HIS A 222 -8.63 -2.52 -29.97
C HIS A 222 -9.02 -2.22 -28.52
N TYR A 223 -9.46 -0.99 -28.23
CA TYR A 223 -9.74 -0.52 -26.86
C TYR A 223 -11.21 -0.58 -26.44
N SER A 224 -12.14 -1.00 -27.32
CA SER A 224 -13.58 -0.98 -27.03
C SER A 224 -14.02 -1.72 -25.75
N PRO A 225 -13.40 -2.86 -25.33
CA PRO A 225 -13.76 -3.47 -24.05
C PRO A 225 -13.33 -2.63 -22.84
N LEU A 226 -12.21 -1.91 -22.96
CA LEU A 226 -11.72 -1.00 -21.91
C LEU A 226 -12.58 0.26 -21.82
N GLU A 227 -13.05 0.77 -22.96
CA GLU A 227 -14.01 1.88 -23.02
C GLU A 227 -15.32 1.51 -22.33
N ALA A 228 -15.90 0.36 -22.69
CA ALA A 228 -17.13 -0.13 -22.07
C ALA A 228 -16.97 -0.36 -20.55
N PHE A 229 -15.83 -0.92 -20.13
CA PHE A 229 -15.50 -1.10 -18.72
C PHE A 229 -15.42 0.24 -17.99
N TYR A 230 -14.74 1.24 -18.56
CA TYR A 230 -14.64 2.56 -17.94
C TYR A 230 -16.02 3.21 -17.81
N GLU A 231 -16.87 3.18 -18.83
CA GLU A 231 -18.21 3.78 -18.76
C GLU A 231 -19.11 3.11 -17.72
N ASP A 232 -18.99 1.79 -17.52
CA ASP A 232 -19.74 1.06 -16.49
C ASP A 232 -19.26 1.37 -15.06
N LYS A 233 -17.94 1.54 -14.87
CA LYS A 233 -17.30 1.59 -13.54
C LYS A 233 -16.77 2.98 -13.14
N ARG A 234 -16.90 3.99 -14.01
CA ARG A 234 -16.30 5.30 -13.74
C ARG A 234 -16.89 5.95 -12.50
N ALA A 235 -16.02 6.59 -11.72
CA ALA A 235 -16.44 7.40 -10.59
C ALA A 235 -17.23 8.62 -11.08
N LEU A 236 -18.36 8.90 -10.43
CA LEU A 236 -19.08 10.17 -10.57
C LEU A 236 -18.40 11.21 -9.66
N LEU A 237 -17.27 11.77 -10.11
CA LEU A 237 -16.57 12.82 -9.36
C LEU A 237 -17.35 14.15 -9.44
N PRO A 238 -17.48 14.92 -8.35
CA PRO A 238 -18.13 16.23 -8.39
C PRO A 238 -17.34 17.21 -9.28
N PRO A 239 -18.03 18.14 -9.99
CA PRO A 239 -17.46 18.96 -11.08
C PRO A 239 -16.51 20.09 -10.66
N SER A 240 -16.12 20.18 -9.39
CA SER A 240 -15.17 21.20 -8.92
C SER A 240 -13.81 20.55 -8.75
N GLY A 241 -12.86 20.91 -9.62
CA GLY A 241 -11.47 20.43 -9.64
C GLY A 241 -10.62 20.83 -8.42
N ASP A 242 -11.25 21.15 -7.29
CA ASP A 242 -10.58 21.16 -6.00
C ASP A 242 -10.59 19.73 -5.48
N CYS A 243 -9.40 19.12 -5.40
CA CYS A 243 -9.19 17.91 -4.62
C CYS A 243 -9.31 18.24 -3.13
N VAL A 244 -10.52 18.58 -2.67
CA VAL A 244 -10.89 18.50 -1.25
C VAL A 244 -11.42 17.10 -1.02
N PHE A 245 -10.51 16.13 -1.11
CA PHE A 245 -10.57 14.99 -0.22
C PHE A 245 -9.38 15.11 0.74
N THR A 246 -9.41 16.19 1.52
CA THR A 246 -8.58 16.34 2.71
C THR A 246 -9.07 15.29 3.70
N ALA A 247 -8.42 14.13 3.66
CA ALA A 247 -8.82 12.94 4.39
C ALA A 247 -10.20 12.39 3.98
N CYS A 248 -10.38 11.08 4.09
CA CYS A 248 -11.68 10.56 4.48
C CYS A 248 -12.20 11.46 5.60
N PRO A 249 -13.48 11.87 5.63
CA PRO A 249 -13.98 12.57 6.80
C PRO A 249 -13.70 11.67 7.99
N ALA A 250 -12.72 12.05 8.81
CA ALA A 250 -12.33 11.36 10.04
C ALA A 250 -13.52 11.24 11.00
N ASN A 251 -14.63 11.91 10.69
CA ASN A 251 -15.82 12.03 11.49
C ASN A 251 -17.05 11.31 10.89
N ALA A 252 -16.90 10.50 9.82
CA ALA A 252 -17.97 9.65 9.28
C ALA A 252 -17.79 8.14 9.59
N TRP A 253 -16.74 7.76 10.32
CA TRP A 253 -16.54 6.42 10.89
C TRP A 253 -17.14 6.26 12.31
N GLY A 254 -18.08 7.13 12.67
CA GLY A 254 -18.93 6.92 13.83
C GLY A 254 -19.98 5.85 13.52
N ALA A 255 -19.76 4.64 14.06
CA ALA A 255 -20.69 3.51 14.13
C ALA A 255 -20.72 2.52 12.95
N ALA A 256 -19.60 1.81 12.75
CA ALA A 256 -19.64 0.40 12.35
C ALA A 256 -18.39 -0.32 12.93
N ILE A 257 -18.59 -0.96 14.07
CA ILE A 257 -17.84 -2.07 14.69
C ILE A 257 -16.48 -2.42 14.04
N ASN A 258 -15.38 -2.17 14.77
CA ASN A 258 -14.08 -2.85 14.69
C ASN A 258 -13.60 -3.32 13.31
N HIS A 259 -12.92 -2.46 12.54
CA HIS A 259 -11.88 -2.93 11.62
C HIS A 259 -10.68 -1.99 11.67
N SER A 260 -9.51 -2.60 11.67
CA SER A 260 -8.17 -2.04 11.65
C SER A 260 -7.98 -0.74 10.86
N MET A 261 -6.97 0.06 11.23
CA MET A 261 -6.51 1.31 10.59
C MET A 261 -6.33 1.27 9.06
N HIS A 262 -6.37 0.10 8.43
CA HIS A 262 -6.28 -0.07 6.98
C HIS A 262 -7.55 -0.72 6.41
N PRO A 263 -8.13 -0.13 5.34
CA PRO A 263 -9.15 -0.78 4.53
C PRO A 263 -8.65 -2.14 4.00
N GLU A 264 -9.46 -3.18 4.17
CA GLU A 264 -9.08 -4.57 3.88
C GLU A 264 -8.95 -4.81 2.37
N MET A 265 -7.78 -5.26 1.93
CA MET A 265 -7.54 -5.73 0.56
C MET A 265 -7.44 -7.26 0.55
N LYS A 266 -8.19 -7.89 -0.36
CA LYS A 266 -8.12 -9.34 -0.54
C LYS A 266 -6.87 -9.72 -1.34
N ILE A 267 -6.04 -10.58 -0.76
CA ILE A 267 -4.88 -11.14 -1.44
C ILE A 267 -5.34 -12.27 -2.35
N THR A 268 -5.10 -12.12 -3.66
CA THR A 268 -5.51 -13.10 -4.67
C THR A 268 -4.41 -14.09 -5.04
N HIS A 269 -3.17 -13.84 -4.63
CA HIS A 269 -2.01 -14.66 -5.00
C HIS A 269 -1.45 -15.39 -3.77
N PRO A 270 -1.31 -16.74 -3.81
CA PRO A 270 -0.90 -17.52 -2.63
C PRO A 270 0.51 -17.16 -2.13
N ALA A 271 1.42 -16.75 -3.01
CA ALA A 271 2.77 -16.32 -2.59
C ALA A 271 2.82 -14.96 -1.89
N GLY A 272 1.73 -14.17 -1.96
CA GLY A 272 1.65 -12.86 -1.32
C GLY A 272 0.87 -12.84 0.00
N CYS A 273 0.27 -13.97 0.40
CA CYS A 273 -0.57 -14.02 1.60
C CYS A 273 0.23 -13.75 2.88
N MET A 274 -0.49 -13.36 3.94
CA MET A 274 0.10 -13.09 5.25
C MET A 274 0.91 -14.28 5.76
N SER A 275 0.41 -15.51 5.60
CA SER A 275 1.10 -16.74 6.03
C SER A 275 2.49 -16.87 5.39
N GLN A 276 2.62 -16.64 4.08
CA GLN A 276 3.91 -16.68 3.41
C GLN A 276 4.82 -15.52 3.84
N PHE A 277 4.26 -14.34 4.08
CA PHE A 277 5.02 -13.19 4.58
C PHE A 277 5.63 -13.46 5.96
N ILE A 278 4.84 -13.96 6.93
CA ILE A 278 5.34 -14.34 8.26
C ILE A 278 6.40 -15.44 8.14
N ARG A 279 6.14 -16.49 7.35
CA ARG A 279 7.09 -17.60 7.15
C ARG A 279 8.39 -17.17 6.50
N PHE A 280 8.33 -16.23 5.56
CA PHE A 280 9.48 -15.73 4.83
C PHE A 280 10.45 -14.97 5.74
N PHE A 281 9.95 -14.15 6.68
CA PHE A 281 10.81 -13.45 7.66
C PHE A 281 11.16 -14.29 8.90
N GLY A 282 10.36 -15.32 9.21
CA GLY A 282 10.54 -16.11 10.43
C GLY A 282 10.48 -15.23 11.67
N GLU A 283 11.38 -15.45 12.64
CA GLU A 283 11.44 -14.63 13.86
C GLU A 283 11.67 -13.13 13.57
N HIS A 284 12.34 -12.76 12.47
CA HIS A 284 12.61 -11.37 12.11
C HIS A 284 11.33 -10.58 11.78
N ILE A 285 10.19 -11.25 11.63
CA ILE A 285 8.90 -10.56 11.52
C ILE A 285 8.63 -9.70 12.75
N MET A 286 9.14 -10.07 13.93
CA MET A 286 8.97 -9.29 15.16
C MET A 286 9.75 -7.98 15.10
N VAL A 287 10.92 -7.96 14.44
CA VAL A 287 11.67 -6.72 14.17
C VAL A 287 10.86 -5.83 13.22
N LEU A 288 10.34 -6.40 12.13
CA LEU A 288 9.56 -5.65 11.15
C LEU A 288 8.27 -5.10 11.75
N TRP A 289 7.58 -5.88 12.59
CA TRP A 289 6.41 -5.46 13.37
C TRP A 289 6.73 -4.28 14.29
N LYS A 290 7.81 -4.33 15.07
CA LYS A 290 8.22 -3.20 15.92
C LYS A 290 8.49 -1.94 15.10
N LEU A 291 9.21 -2.06 13.98
CA LEU A 291 9.51 -0.92 13.10
C LEU A 291 8.26 -0.36 12.42
N ALA A 292 7.30 -1.22 12.08
CA ALA A 292 6.00 -0.85 11.54
C ALA A 292 5.14 -0.12 12.59
N LEU A 293 5.12 -0.60 13.84
CA LEU A 293 4.41 0.07 14.93
C LEU A 293 5.02 1.44 15.26
N LEU A 294 6.34 1.59 15.09
CA LEU A 294 7.05 2.87 15.16
C LEU A 294 6.90 3.72 13.88
N ARG A 295 6.02 3.36 12.94
CA ARG A 295 5.69 4.16 11.75
C ARG A 295 6.92 4.56 10.93
N ARG A 296 7.95 3.71 10.90
CA ARG A 296 9.19 4.00 10.18
C ARG A 296 8.97 3.94 8.67
N ARG A 297 9.79 4.66 7.91
CA ARG A 297 9.82 4.58 6.45
C ARG A 297 10.50 3.29 6.03
N ILE A 298 9.73 2.29 5.62
CA ILE A 298 10.20 0.95 5.26
C ILE A 298 10.19 0.79 3.74
N LEU A 299 11.36 0.51 3.16
CA LEU A 299 11.51 0.25 1.73
C LEU A 299 11.97 -1.19 1.50
N ILE A 300 11.17 -1.96 0.76
CA ILE A 300 11.44 -3.36 0.41
C ILE A 300 12.00 -3.43 -1.00
N PHE A 301 13.22 -3.90 -1.15
CA PHE A 301 13.79 -4.19 -2.46
C PHE A 301 13.48 -5.62 -2.89
N SER A 302 13.04 -5.77 -4.13
CA SER A 302 12.87 -7.07 -4.76
C SER A 302 12.80 -6.93 -6.28
N PRO A 303 13.52 -7.74 -7.07
CA PRO A 303 13.36 -7.77 -8.52
C PRO A 303 11.95 -8.30 -8.89
N PRO A 304 11.47 -8.06 -10.13
CA PRO A 304 10.18 -8.61 -10.57
C PRO A 304 10.12 -10.15 -10.44
N PRO A 305 8.96 -10.73 -10.09
CA PRO A 305 7.62 -10.12 -10.09
C PRO A 305 7.32 -9.25 -8.86
N VAL A 306 6.75 -8.07 -9.11
CA VAL A 306 6.51 -7.02 -8.11
C VAL A 306 5.20 -7.24 -7.36
N GLY A 307 4.19 -7.85 -7.98
CA GLY A 307 2.85 -7.94 -7.39
C GLY A 307 2.81 -8.65 -6.05
N VAL A 308 3.58 -9.74 -5.92
CA VAL A 308 3.73 -10.46 -4.65
C VAL A 308 4.34 -9.55 -3.57
N VAL A 309 5.26 -8.67 -3.95
CA VAL A 309 5.94 -7.73 -3.05
C VAL A 309 5.01 -6.59 -2.65
N CYS A 310 4.14 -6.12 -3.55
CA CYS A 310 3.05 -5.19 -3.21
C CYS A 310 2.12 -5.78 -2.12
N TYR A 311 1.84 -7.08 -2.17
CA TYR A 311 1.11 -7.74 -1.09
C TYR A 311 1.90 -7.80 0.22
N ARG A 312 3.22 -7.99 0.18
CA ARG A 312 4.08 -7.89 1.38
C ARG A 312 4.07 -6.48 1.99
N VAL A 313 4.03 -5.44 1.16
CA VAL A 313 3.87 -4.05 1.62
C VAL A 313 2.56 -3.89 2.40
N TYR A 314 1.45 -4.37 1.85
CA TYR A 314 0.15 -4.37 2.54
C TYR A 314 0.18 -5.17 3.85
N CYS A 315 0.70 -6.41 3.83
CA CYS A 315 0.84 -7.25 5.02
C CYS A 315 1.67 -6.56 6.11
N CYS A 316 2.75 -5.86 5.73
CA CYS A 316 3.57 -5.09 6.67
C CYS A 316 2.78 -3.96 7.34
N CYS A 317 1.92 -3.27 6.60
CA CYS A 317 1.01 -2.26 7.18
C CYS A 317 0.06 -2.90 8.21
N CYS A 318 -0.50 -4.08 7.89
CA CYS A 318 -1.42 -4.79 8.78
C CYS A 318 -0.80 -5.18 10.14
N LEU A 319 0.53 -5.36 10.21
CA LEU A 319 1.21 -5.66 11.48
C LEU A 319 1.03 -4.54 12.53
N ALA A 320 0.86 -3.29 12.08
CA ALA A 320 0.77 -2.11 12.95
C ALA A 320 -0.68 -1.66 13.23
N ASN A 321 -1.66 -2.53 12.96
CA ASN A 321 -3.08 -2.26 13.18
C ASN A 321 -3.41 -2.12 14.67
N ILE A 322 -4.20 -1.09 15.01
CA ILE A 322 -4.68 -0.80 16.37
C ILE A 322 -6.18 -0.56 16.26
N SER A 323 -6.97 -1.09 17.20
CA SER A 323 -8.44 -0.90 17.22
C SER A 323 -8.93 -0.09 18.42
N ILE A 324 -8.03 0.48 19.22
CA ILE A 324 -8.38 1.32 20.36
C ILE A 324 -8.73 2.72 19.88
N PRO A 325 -9.94 3.22 20.13
CA PRO A 325 -10.33 4.58 19.74
C PRO A 325 -9.42 5.64 20.34
N GLY A 326 -9.05 6.66 19.55
CA GLY A 326 -8.21 7.78 19.98
C GLY A 326 -6.70 7.53 19.93
N VAL A 327 -6.26 6.26 19.96
CA VAL A 327 -4.84 5.92 19.80
C VAL A 327 -4.45 6.06 18.32
N GLY A 328 -3.35 6.79 18.08
CA GLY A 328 -2.82 6.97 16.73
C GLY A 328 -3.41 8.15 15.94
N VAL A 329 -4.35 8.92 16.51
CA VAL A 329 -4.95 10.09 15.84
C VAL A 329 -3.91 11.18 15.53
N ALA A 330 -2.95 11.38 16.42
CA ALA A 330 -1.86 12.35 16.24
C ALA A 330 -0.68 11.79 15.41
N VAL A 331 -0.71 10.51 15.07
CA VAL A 331 0.40 9.78 14.45
C VAL A 331 0.19 9.71 12.93
N PRO A 332 1.24 9.87 12.11
CA PRO A 332 1.11 9.69 10.66
C PRO A 332 0.47 8.34 10.28
N GLU A 333 -0.42 8.39 9.30
CA GLU A 333 -1.08 7.20 8.76
C GLU A 333 -0.05 6.29 8.07
N PHE A 334 -0.05 5.00 8.40
CA PHE A 334 0.94 4.04 7.90
C PHE A 334 0.56 3.47 6.55
N ARG A 335 0.49 4.33 5.52
CA ARG A 335 -0.10 3.97 4.24
C ARG A 335 0.79 3.02 3.42
N PRO A 336 0.20 2.05 2.71
CA PRO A 336 0.90 1.28 1.69
C PRO A 336 1.10 2.16 0.45
N PHE A 337 2.35 2.48 0.12
CA PHE A 337 2.71 3.18 -1.12
C PHE A 337 2.85 2.22 -2.29
N PHE A 338 2.96 0.92 -1.98
CA PHE A 338 3.19 -0.16 -2.93
C PHE A 338 4.45 0.12 -3.77
N TYR A 339 4.40 -0.05 -5.09
CA TYR A 339 5.56 0.09 -5.95
C TYR A 339 5.97 1.55 -6.14
N VAL A 340 7.25 1.81 -5.90
CA VAL A 340 7.92 3.11 -6.11
C VAL A 340 9.20 2.95 -6.93
N ASN A 341 9.54 4.00 -7.68
CA ASN A 341 10.72 4.05 -8.54
C ASN A 341 11.46 5.40 -8.38
N VAL A 342 12.54 5.62 -9.14
CA VAL A 342 13.32 6.86 -9.10
C VAL A 342 12.50 8.14 -9.36
N ALA A 343 11.38 8.06 -10.08
CA ALA A 343 10.51 9.21 -10.31
C ALA A 343 9.75 9.64 -9.04
N ASP A 344 9.65 8.76 -8.05
CA ASP A 344 8.96 9.01 -6.78
C ASP A 344 9.87 9.60 -5.69
N ILE A 345 11.17 9.79 -5.95
CA ILE A 345 12.14 10.24 -4.94
C ILE A 345 11.68 11.52 -4.25
N SER A 346 11.28 12.54 -5.02
CA SER A 346 10.82 13.81 -4.48
C SER A 346 9.55 13.68 -3.62
N ALA A 347 8.70 12.71 -3.92
CA ALA A 347 7.53 12.43 -3.09
C ALA A 347 7.95 11.76 -1.78
N LEU A 348 8.81 10.74 -1.85
CA LEU A 348 9.27 9.98 -0.68
C LEU A 348 10.05 10.82 0.33
N GLU A 349 10.81 11.82 -0.12
CA GLU A 349 11.55 12.74 0.77
C GLU A 349 10.65 13.50 1.75
N ASN A 350 9.41 13.77 1.36
CA ASN A 350 8.46 14.56 2.15
C ASN A 350 7.54 13.71 3.04
N GLU A 351 7.60 12.39 2.92
CA GLU A 351 6.71 11.49 3.65
C GLU A 351 7.31 11.13 5.00
N LEU A 352 6.54 11.32 6.07
CA LEU A 352 6.97 11.00 7.44
C LEU A 352 6.94 9.50 7.73
N SER A 353 6.07 8.76 7.04
CA SER A 353 5.81 7.35 7.28
C SER A 353 5.26 6.67 6.05
N TYR A 354 5.82 5.53 5.67
CA TYR A 354 5.32 4.72 4.56
C TYR A 354 5.88 3.30 4.59
N VAL A 355 5.19 2.39 3.90
CA VAL A 355 5.77 1.13 3.43
C VAL A 355 5.68 1.09 1.91
N ALA A 356 6.81 0.82 1.25
CA ALA A 356 6.90 0.76 -0.20
C ALA A 356 7.80 -0.39 -0.65
N CYS A 357 7.70 -0.78 -1.91
CA CYS A 357 8.62 -1.69 -2.56
C CYS A 357 9.22 -1.11 -3.84
N THR A 358 10.42 -1.54 -4.20
CA THR A 358 11.09 -1.12 -5.42
C THR A 358 11.90 -2.24 -6.05
N THR A 359 12.09 -2.16 -7.37
CA THR A 359 12.96 -3.05 -8.15
C THR A 359 14.34 -2.43 -8.39
N GLU A 360 14.56 -1.19 -7.95
CA GLU A 360 15.71 -0.39 -8.33
C GLU A 360 16.75 -0.34 -7.20
N LYS A 361 17.89 -0.99 -7.45
CA LYS A 361 18.95 -1.13 -6.43
C LYS A 361 19.61 0.21 -6.04
N ILE A 362 19.45 1.26 -6.85
CA ILE A 362 19.93 2.62 -6.54
C ILE A 362 19.39 3.15 -5.21
N PHE A 363 18.23 2.68 -4.76
CA PHE A 363 17.71 3.05 -3.44
C PHE A 363 18.61 2.55 -2.31
N GLU A 364 19.36 1.45 -2.45
CA GLU A 364 20.29 1.00 -1.40
C GLU A 364 21.34 2.07 -1.04
N GLU A 365 21.73 2.91 -2.01
CA GLU A 365 22.69 4.00 -1.82
C GLU A 365 22.03 5.29 -1.30
N LYS A 366 20.74 5.51 -1.59
CA LYS A 366 19.98 6.71 -1.20
C LYS A 366 19.39 6.59 0.21
N LYS A 367 20.28 6.54 1.20
CA LYS A 367 19.97 6.22 2.61
C LYS A 367 19.07 7.23 3.33
N ASP A 368 18.88 8.43 2.78
CA ASP A 368 18.03 9.45 3.40
C ASP A 368 16.54 9.25 3.14
N LEU A 369 16.20 8.46 2.11
CA LEU A 369 14.83 8.24 1.67
C LEU A 369 14.02 7.34 2.62
N TYR A 370 14.69 6.42 3.33
CA TYR A 370 14.05 5.46 4.22
C TYR A 370 14.76 5.40 5.57
N ASP A 371 14.10 4.80 6.54
CA ASP A 371 14.69 4.47 7.84
C ASP A 371 15.13 3.01 7.88
N VAL A 372 14.42 2.15 7.16
CA VAL A 372 14.63 0.70 7.09
C VAL A 372 14.64 0.24 5.64
N TYR A 373 15.68 -0.49 5.26
CA TYR A 373 15.79 -1.14 3.95
C TYR A 373 15.71 -2.65 4.13
N VAL A 374 14.80 -3.28 3.40
CA VAL A 374 14.63 -4.73 3.43
C VAL A 374 15.09 -5.31 2.12
N ASP A 375 16.08 -6.19 2.18
CA ASP A 375 16.63 -6.89 1.02
C ASP A 375 16.58 -8.40 1.28
N ASN A 376 15.70 -9.08 0.55
CA ASN A 376 15.29 -10.45 0.84
C ASN A 376 14.76 -10.55 2.30
N GLN A 377 15.41 -11.32 3.17
CA GLN A 377 15.05 -11.43 4.59
C GLN A 377 15.84 -10.47 5.49
N ASN A 378 16.80 -9.72 4.93
CA ASN A 378 17.69 -8.87 5.69
C ASN A 378 17.04 -7.51 5.94
N VAL A 379 16.70 -7.23 7.19
CA VAL A 379 16.23 -5.93 7.65
C VAL A 379 17.45 -5.09 8.04
N LYS A 380 17.77 -4.06 7.26
CA LYS A 380 18.93 -3.18 7.43
C LYS A 380 18.47 -1.77 7.82
N THR A 381 19.27 -1.08 8.63
CA THR A 381 19.12 0.35 8.88
C THR A 381 20.47 1.03 8.95
N TYR A 382 20.54 2.27 8.43
CA TYR A 382 21.71 3.13 8.52
C TYR A 382 21.56 4.18 9.63
N ARG A 383 20.41 4.24 10.31
CA ARG A 383 20.17 5.15 11.44
C ARG A 383 20.71 4.51 12.72
N GLU A 384 21.70 5.14 13.35
CA GLU A 384 22.34 4.61 14.57
C GLU A 384 21.32 4.34 15.69
N GLY A 385 20.32 5.22 15.86
CA GLY A 385 19.25 5.04 16.84
C GLY A 385 18.31 3.87 16.58
N LEU A 386 18.29 3.29 15.37
CA LEU A 386 17.42 2.14 15.04
C LEU A 386 18.18 0.81 15.03
N LYS A 387 19.52 0.81 14.95
CA LYS A 387 20.31 -0.43 14.91
C LYS A 387 20.03 -1.38 16.08
N PRO A 388 19.87 -0.91 17.34
CA PRO A 388 19.56 -1.82 18.44
C PRO A 388 18.20 -2.52 18.29
N LEU A 389 17.24 -1.89 17.60
CA LEU A 389 15.90 -2.45 17.35
C LEU A 389 15.89 -3.63 16.39
N LEU A 390 16.99 -3.85 15.64
CA LEU A 390 17.15 -5.01 14.76
C LEU A 390 17.44 -6.30 15.53
N ARG A 391 17.75 -6.23 16.82
CA ARG A 391 18.00 -7.40 17.66
C ARG A 391 16.69 -7.97 18.18
N LEU A 392 16.55 -9.29 18.07
CA LEU A 392 15.42 -10.02 18.64
C LEU A 392 15.58 -10.11 20.16
N SER A 393 14.54 -9.71 20.90
CA SER A 393 14.45 -9.91 22.35
C SER A 393 14.01 -11.34 22.69
N THR A 394 14.09 -11.70 23.97
CA THR A 394 13.56 -12.99 24.43
C THR A 394 12.03 -13.05 24.26
N ALA A 395 11.37 -11.91 24.52
CA ALA A 395 9.94 -11.75 24.33
C ALA A 395 9.52 -11.85 22.86
N ASP A 396 10.36 -11.42 21.90
CA ASP A 396 10.08 -11.57 20.47
C ASP A 396 10.06 -13.04 20.04
N ARG A 397 11.09 -13.80 20.45
CA ARG A 397 11.20 -15.24 20.15
C ARG A 397 10.01 -16.01 20.73
N GLU A 398 9.61 -15.66 21.95
CA GLU A 398 8.47 -16.25 22.62
C GLU A 398 7.13 -15.93 21.93
N LYS A 399 6.95 -14.68 21.47
CA LYS A 399 5.78 -14.30 20.65
C LYS A 399 5.73 -15.12 19.36
N TYR A 400 6.85 -15.24 18.65
CA TYR A 400 6.90 -15.98 17.40
C TYR A 400 6.64 -17.48 17.59
N ARG A 401 7.15 -18.06 18.68
CA ARG A 401 6.84 -19.44 19.09
C ARG A 401 5.33 -19.63 19.30
N LYS A 402 4.69 -18.77 20.10
CA LYS A 402 3.24 -18.81 20.34
C LYS A 402 2.43 -18.68 19.06
N LEU A 403 2.81 -17.75 18.18
CA LEU A 403 2.17 -17.57 16.88
C LEU A 403 2.25 -18.85 16.03
N THR A 404 3.42 -19.50 16.02
CA THR A 404 3.63 -20.76 15.30
C THR A 404 2.81 -21.90 15.89
N GLU A 405 2.69 -21.98 17.22
CA GLU A 405 1.86 -22.96 17.92
C GLU A 405 0.37 -22.76 17.64
N GLN A 406 -0.12 -21.52 17.67
CA GLN A 406 -1.50 -21.19 17.31
C GLN A 406 -1.82 -21.58 15.87
N ARG A 407 -0.89 -21.32 14.94
CA ARG A 407 -1.03 -21.75 13.54
C ARG A 407 -1.12 -23.27 13.42
N GLN A 408 -0.27 -24.01 14.15
CA GLN A 408 -0.32 -25.47 14.13
C GLN A 408 -1.66 -25.98 14.66
N MET A 409 -2.14 -25.46 15.79
CA MET A 409 -3.45 -25.82 16.36
C MET A 409 -4.60 -25.55 15.38
N LEU A 410 -4.56 -24.41 14.68
CA LEU A 410 -5.55 -24.10 13.64
C LEU A 410 -5.56 -25.16 12.54
N LEU A 411 -4.39 -25.51 11.99
CA LEU A 411 -4.27 -26.52 10.94
C LEU A 411 -4.76 -27.90 11.40
N TYR A 412 -4.42 -28.33 12.62
CA TYR A 412 -4.93 -29.56 13.20
C TYR A 412 -6.46 -29.56 13.31
N SER A 413 -7.05 -28.45 13.78
CA SER A 413 -8.51 -28.35 13.92
C SER A 413 -9.25 -28.38 12.57
N GLN A 414 -8.65 -27.84 11.51
CA GLN A 414 -9.21 -27.87 10.15
C GLN A 414 -9.17 -29.28 9.56
N GLU A 415 -8.09 -30.03 9.82
CA GLU A 415 -7.96 -31.43 9.40
C GLU A 415 -8.98 -32.34 10.11
N GLU A 416 -9.28 -32.09 11.39
CA GLU A 416 -10.21 -32.90 12.19
C GLU A 416 -11.69 -32.56 11.97
N ASN A 417 -12.04 -31.26 11.95
CA ASN A 417 -13.45 -30.82 11.95
C ASN A 417 -14.01 -30.54 10.54
N GLY A 418 -13.16 -30.49 9.51
CA GLY A 418 -13.57 -30.08 8.16
C GLY A 418 -14.07 -28.64 8.06
N ASP A 419 -13.91 -27.84 9.13
CA ASP A 419 -14.39 -26.47 9.22
C ASP A 419 -13.43 -25.50 8.54
N CYS A 420 -13.91 -24.84 7.48
CA CYS A 420 -13.18 -23.88 6.64
C CYS A 420 -13.48 -22.41 7.05
N VAL A 421 -13.88 -22.16 8.30
CA VAL A 421 -14.37 -20.83 8.69
C VAL A 421 -13.23 -19.90 9.13
N SER A 422 -12.18 -20.42 9.75
CA SER A 422 -11.06 -19.60 10.25
C SER A 422 -9.89 -19.62 9.26
N SER A 423 -9.52 -18.46 8.71
CA SER A 423 -8.39 -18.35 7.79
C SER A 423 -7.08 -18.16 8.56
N GLU A 424 -5.96 -18.67 8.02
CA GLU A 424 -4.63 -18.35 8.56
C GLU A 424 -4.39 -16.82 8.58
N GLU A 425 -4.96 -16.08 7.63
CA GLU A 425 -4.81 -14.63 7.53
C GLU A 425 -5.43 -13.91 8.73
N ASP A 426 -6.65 -14.29 9.10
CA ASP A 426 -7.34 -13.75 10.28
C ASP A 426 -6.55 -14.04 11.54
N LEU A 427 -6.03 -15.26 11.70
CA LEU A 427 -5.21 -15.63 12.85
C LEU A 427 -4.01 -14.68 13.01
N PHE A 428 -3.25 -14.45 11.93
CA PHE A 428 -2.07 -13.59 11.98
C PHE A 428 -2.44 -12.12 12.25
N ILE A 429 -3.45 -11.59 11.55
CA ILE A 429 -3.89 -10.20 11.73
C ILE A 429 -4.37 -9.97 13.15
N LEU A 430 -5.19 -10.89 13.68
CA LEU A 430 -5.70 -10.81 15.05
C LEU A 430 -4.59 -10.94 16.08
N PHE A 431 -3.61 -11.82 15.86
CA PHE A 431 -2.47 -11.96 16.77
C PHE A 431 -1.73 -10.63 16.96
N PHE A 432 -1.32 -9.96 15.86
CA PHE A 432 -0.62 -8.69 15.95
C PHE A 432 -1.52 -7.55 16.47
N LEU A 433 -2.78 -7.53 16.08
CA LEU A 433 -3.77 -6.58 16.61
C LEU A 433 -3.90 -6.71 18.14
N GLU A 434 -3.96 -7.94 18.66
CA GLU A 434 -4.00 -8.21 20.10
C GLU A 434 -2.72 -7.73 20.79
N GLN A 435 -1.54 -8.00 20.21
CA GLN A 435 -0.27 -7.51 20.76
C GLN A 435 -0.24 -5.98 20.82
N ASN A 436 -0.67 -5.32 19.74
CA ASN A 436 -0.69 -3.86 19.66
C ASN A 436 -1.66 -3.26 20.68
N ASN A 437 -2.89 -3.76 20.72
CA ASN A 437 -3.91 -3.28 21.64
C ASN A 437 -3.49 -3.47 23.09
N ARG A 438 -2.86 -4.60 23.41
CA ARG A 438 -2.33 -4.87 24.75
C ARG A 438 -1.29 -3.85 25.19
N ILE A 439 -0.38 -3.45 24.29
CA ILE A 439 0.60 -2.39 24.58
C ILE A 439 -0.12 -1.07 24.92
N PHE A 440 -1.01 -0.60 24.04
CA PHE A 440 -1.65 0.70 24.21
C PHE A 440 -2.70 0.74 25.32
N GLN A 441 -3.35 -0.38 25.64
CA GLN A 441 -4.22 -0.51 26.82
C GLN A 441 -3.40 -0.29 28.09
N THR A 442 -2.29 -1.01 28.26
CA THR A 442 -1.42 -0.83 29.43
C THR A 442 -0.84 0.59 29.50
N LEU A 443 -0.43 1.18 28.37
CA LEU A 443 0.05 2.56 28.35
C LEU A 443 -1.03 3.56 28.82
N THR A 444 -2.27 3.36 28.37
CA THR A 444 -3.40 4.22 28.74
C THR A 444 -3.77 4.05 30.21
N GLU A 445 -3.74 2.83 30.74
CA GLU A 445 -3.96 2.53 32.16
C GLU A 445 -2.92 3.19 33.05
N VAL A 446 -1.63 3.07 32.70
CA VAL A 446 -0.54 3.70 33.46
C VAL A 446 -0.63 5.23 33.39
N ALA A 447 -0.92 5.79 32.22
CA ALA A 447 -1.09 7.24 32.05
C ALA A 447 -2.27 7.81 32.86
N GLY A 448 -3.33 7.03 33.06
CA GLY A 448 -4.48 7.41 33.90
C GLY A 448 -4.29 7.15 35.39
N SER A 449 -3.18 6.52 35.80
CA SER A 449 -2.92 6.16 37.20
C SER A 449 -2.38 7.36 38.00
N PRO A 450 -2.51 7.35 39.35
CA PRO A 450 -1.99 8.43 40.19
C PRO A 450 -0.46 8.53 40.18
N ASP A 451 0.24 7.46 39.80
CA ASP A 451 1.70 7.40 39.63
C ASP A 451 2.01 6.90 38.21
N PRO A 452 2.16 7.80 37.21
CA PRO A 452 2.36 7.47 35.81
C PRO A 452 3.78 6.97 35.52
N THR A 453 4.21 5.93 36.24
CA THR A 453 5.52 5.32 36.14
C THR A 453 5.43 3.94 35.49
N LEU A 454 6.15 3.75 34.39
CA LEU A 454 6.32 2.46 33.73
C LEU A 454 7.31 1.59 34.51
N THR A 455 6.79 0.50 35.07
CA THR A 455 7.56 -0.51 35.80
C THR A 455 7.93 -1.68 34.91
N GLN A 456 8.87 -2.52 35.34
CA GLN A 456 9.17 -3.79 34.64
C GLN A 456 7.93 -4.68 34.51
N GLU A 457 7.02 -4.65 35.49
CA GLU A 457 5.77 -5.41 35.45
C GLU A 457 4.84 -4.88 34.37
N SER A 458 4.72 -3.56 34.23
CA SER A 458 3.97 -2.92 33.13
C SER A 458 4.54 -3.34 31.78
N VAL A 459 5.86 -3.35 31.59
CA VAL A 459 6.50 -3.75 30.33
C VAL A 459 6.29 -5.24 30.02
N ARG A 460 6.39 -6.12 31.01
CA ARG A 460 6.05 -7.55 30.85
C ARG A 460 4.55 -7.74 30.58
N ALA A 461 3.69 -6.93 31.20
CA ALA A 461 2.25 -6.94 30.97
C ALA A 461 1.91 -6.53 29.54
N MET A 462 2.71 -5.70 28.87
CA MET A 462 2.61 -5.41 27.43
C MET A 462 3.10 -6.56 26.54
N GLY A 463 3.74 -7.59 27.11
CA GLY A 463 4.40 -8.67 26.37
C GLY A 463 5.78 -8.28 25.82
N LEU A 464 6.40 -7.23 26.33
CA LEU A 464 7.72 -6.75 25.90
C LEU A 464 8.82 -7.20 26.87
N ASP A 465 10.06 -7.26 26.38
CA ASP A 465 11.25 -7.49 27.22
C ASP A 465 11.68 -6.18 27.90
N PRO A 466 11.68 -6.09 29.25
CA PRO A 466 12.04 -4.85 29.96
C PRO A 466 13.38 -4.25 29.58
N HIS A 467 14.37 -5.07 29.20
CA HIS A 467 15.71 -4.60 28.86
C HIS A 467 15.91 -4.56 27.34
N GLY A 468 15.55 -5.64 26.64
CA GLY A 468 15.72 -5.79 25.21
C GLY A 468 14.84 -4.86 24.37
N ASP A 469 13.63 -4.54 24.85
CA ASP A 469 12.67 -3.70 24.13
C ASP A 469 12.56 -2.28 24.70
N ARG A 470 13.46 -1.89 25.62
CA ARG A 470 13.47 -0.54 26.23
C ARG A 470 13.54 0.58 25.18
N LEU A 471 14.43 0.46 24.20
CA LEU A 471 14.57 1.48 23.16
C LEU A 471 13.33 1.54 22.25
N PHE A 472 12.72 0.38 21.96
CA PHE A 472 11.47 0.32 21.21
C PHE A 472 10.37 1.06 21.96
N LEU A 473 10.23 0.78 23.26
CA LEU A 473 9.24 1.44 24.12
C LEU A 473 9.45 2.95 24.15
N LEU A 474 10.68 3.44 24.34
CA LEU A 474 10.95 4.88 24.35
C LEU A 474 10.53 5.57 23.05
N HIS A 475 10.87 5.00 21.89
CA HIS A 475 10.42 5.56 20.61
C HIS A 475 8.90 5.47 20.44
N LEU A 476 8.27 4.44 20.99
CA LEU A 476 6.81 4.29 20.93
C LEU A 476 6.11 5.38 21.75
N LEU A 477 6.64 5.69 22.94
CA LEU A 477 6.12 6.76 23.79
C LEU A 477 6.20 8.12 23.08
N GLU A 478 7.34 8.42 22.47
CA GLU A 478 7.56 9.66 21.71
C GLU A 478 6.59 9.80 20.54
N ILE A 479 6.44 8.75 19.73
CA ILE A 479 5.61 8.79 18.53
C ILE A 479 4.13 8.92 18.88
N TYR A 480 3.66 8.21 19.91
CA TYR A 480 2.25 8.15 20.28
C TYR A 480 1.85 9.17 21.36
N GLY A 481 2.76 10.05 21.79
CA GLY A 481 2.48 11.15 22.71
C GLY A 481 2.30 10.73 24.18
N TYR A 482 3.03 9.71 24.62
CA TYR A 482 3.09 9.26 26.03
C TYR A 482 4.36 9.75 26.75
N ASP A 483 4.96 10.86 26.31
CA ASP A 483 6.22 11.43 26.84
C ASP A 483 6.17 11.78 28.33
N THR A 484 4.97 11.94 28.90
CA THR A 484 4.78 12.25 30.31
C THR A 484 5.00 11.04 31.24
N LEU A 485 5.10 9.83 30.69
CA LEU A 485 5.33 8.62 31.47
C LEU A 485 6.77 8.52 31.95
N LEU A 486 6.96 8.34 33.26
CA LEU A 486 8.29 8.13 33.84
C LEU A 486 8.71 6.68 33.62
N VAL A 487 9.90 6.45 33.05
CA VAL A 487 10.45 5.10 32.88
C VAL A 487 11.35 4.78 34.06
N SER A 488 10.98 3.76 34.87
CA SER A 488 11.71 3.43 36.11
C SER A 488 13.20 3.15 35.87
N GLU A 489 14.07 3.71 36.72
CA GLU A 489 15.53 3.50 36.67
C GLU A 489 15.96 2.04 36.86
N GLN A 490 15.10 1.19 37.42
CA GLN A 490 15.35 -0.26 37.54
C GLN A 490 15.36 -0.98 36.19
N LEU A 491 14.94 -0.33 35.10
CA LEU A 491 15.14 -0.81 33.73
C LEU A 491 16.59 -0.60 33.24
N CYS A 492 17.38 0.23 33.94
CA CYS A 492 18.74 0.65 33.55
C CYS A 492 19.86 -0.23 34.12
N CYS A 493 19.56 -1.14 35.05
CA CYS A 493 20.55 -2.01 35.69
C CYS A 493 20.36 -3.47 35.27
N SER A 494 21.23 -3.95 34.38
CA SER A 494 21.65 -5.36 34.23
C SER A 494 22.99 -5.40 33.53
#